data_AF-A0A7J4ZQ20-F1
#
_entry.id   AF-A0A7J4ZQ20-F1
#
_cell.length_a   1.000
_cell.length_b   1.000
_cell.length_c   1.000
_cell.angle_alpha   90.00
_cell.angle_beta   90.00
_cell.angle_gamma   90.00
#
_symmetry.space_group_name_H-M   'P 1'
#
loop_
_entity.id
_entity.type
_entity.pdbx_description
1 polymer ?
#
loop_
_entity_poly.entity_id
_entity_poly.type
_entity_poly.pdbx_seq_one_letter_code
_entity_poly.pdbx_strand_id
1 'polypeptide(L)'
;MVLGLGAQKRAVFVDRDGTINVEKDYLYRIEDFEFIPGAPEAIRLLNEAGFLVVVVTNQSGVARGYYTEEDVEILHRHIAVELGKAGARVDAWQYCPHHPAGRGSYSLPCRCRKPLPGMLMEAARRHNIDLAASVMIGDKLADMKAGIAAGCRTILVRSGYGASEEARVLPETSVCDDLLAAVLSLVSKCDEV
;
A
#
# COMPACT_ATOMS: atom_id res chain seq x y z
N MET A 1 -28.06 -0.26 25.65
CA MET A 1 -26.66 -0.47 26.09
C MET A 1 -25.77 0.02 24.96
N VAL A 2 -25.29 1.27 25.02
CA VAL A 2 -24.42 1.84 23.99
C VAL A 2 -23.02 1.30 24.27
N LEU A 3 -22.61 0.26 23.56
CA LEU A 3 -21.21 -0.17 23.53
C LEU A 3 -20.42 1.01 22.95
N GLY A 4 -19.54 1.61 23.75
CA GLY A 4 -18.60 2.62 23.27
C GLY A 4 -17.71 2.00 22.21
N LEU A 5 -18.03 2.23 20.93
CA LEU A 5 -17.14 1.97 19.83
C LEU A 5 -15.91 2.87 20.06
N GLY A 6 -14.76 2.26 20.36
CA GLY A 6 -13.50 2.99 20.43
C GLY A 6 -13.30 3.81 19.15
N ALA A 7 -12.69 4.98 19.28
CA ALA A 7 -12.44 5.87 18.14
C ALA A 7 -11.78 5.10 16.99
N GLN A 8 -12.33 5.23 15.78
CA GLN A 8 -11.78 4.58 14.59
C GLN A 8 -10.38 5.11 14.30
N LYS A 9 -9.51 4.22 13.83
CA LYS A 9 -8.09 4.54 13.58
C LYS A 9 -7.93 5.11 12.17
N ARG A 10 -7.04 6.07 11.99
CA ARG A 10 -6.63 6.52 10.64
C ARG A 10 -5.52 5.60 10.14
N ALA A 11 -5.52 5.31 8.84
CA ALA A 11 -4.49 4.52 8.22
C ALA A 11 -3.89 5.21 6.99
N VAL A 12 -2.68 4.82 6.67
CA VAL A 12 -2.10 5.00 5.35
C VAL A 12 -1.94 3.62 4.74
N PHE A 13 -2.68 3.40 3.66
CA PHE A 13 -2.55 2.25 2.79
C PHE A 13 -1.41 2.54 1.80
N VAL A 14 -0.45 1.63 1.69
CA VAL A 14 0.75 1.85 0.88
C VAL A 14 0.91 0.69 -0.10
N ASP A 15 1.11 0.97 -1.39
CA ASP A 15 1.56 -0.08 -2.31
C ASP A 15 2.98 -0.54 -1.97
N ARG A 16 3.35 -1.73 -2.43
CA ARG A 16 4.65 -2.33 -2.14
C ARG A 16 5.66 -2.02 -3.23
N ASP A 17 5.44 -2.58 -4.42
CA ASP A 17 6.34 -2.49 -5.56
C ASP A 17 6.18 -1.14 -6.27
N GLY A 18 7.28 -0.39 -6.43
CA GLY A 18 7.26 0.97 -6.98
C GLY A 18 6.99 2.06 -5.95
N THR A 19 6.67 1.71 -4.69
CA THR A 19 6.37 2.67 -3.61
C THR A 19 7.24 2.47 -2.37
N ILE A 20 7.27 1.27 -1.78
CA ILE A 20 8.18 0.92 -0.67
C ILE A 20 9.52 0.40 -1.22
N ASN A 21 9.44 -0.51 -2.19
CA ASN A 21 10.61 -1.09 -2.84
C ASN A 21 10.65 -0.74 -4.32
N VAL A 22 11.83 -0.86 -4.90
CA VAL A 22 12.03 -0.67 -6.34
C VAL A 22 11.16 -1.69 -7.09
N GLU A 23 10.44 -1.21 -8.11
CA GLU A 23 9.61 -2.04 -9.00
C GLU A 23 10.49 -2.90 -9.91
N LYS A 24 10.20 -4.20 -9.97
CA LYS A 24 10.94 -5.21 -10.74
C LYS A 24 10.00 -6.25 -11.41
N ASP A 25 8.76 -5.84 -11.70
CA ASP A 25 7.63 -6.59 -12.28
C ASP A 25 7.11 -7.77 -11.43
N TYR A 26 8.01 -8.69 -11.06
CA TYR A 26 7.70 -9.96 -10.38
C TYR A 26 8.69 -10.19 -9.24
N LEU A 27 8.83 -9.20 -8.35
CA LEU A 27 9.74 -9.29 -7.21
C LEU A 27 9.20 -10.28 -6.14
N TYR A 28 9.99 -11.34 -5.91
CA TYR A 28 9.74 -12.32 -4.84
C TYR A 28 11.01 -12.77 -4.11
N ARG A 29 12.20 -12.58 -4.71
CA ARG A 29 13.48 -12.97 -4.12
C ARG A 29 14.01 -11.86 -3.22
N ILE A 30 14.55 -12.27 -2.07
CA ILE A 30 15.13 -11.34 -1.10
C ILE A 30 16.38 -10.68 -1.66
N GLU A 31 17.16 -11.39 -2.47
CA GLU A 31 18.42 -10.87 -3.04
C GLU A 31 18.18 -9.76 -4.07
N ASP A 32 16.98 -9.77 -4.68
CA ASP A 32 16.53 -8.75 -5.62
C ASP A 32 15.82 -7.58 -4.91
N PHE A 33 15.61 -7.65 -3.59
CA PHE A 33 14.90 -6.62 -2.85
C PHE A 33 15.77 -5.38 -2.61
N GLU A 34 15.22 -4.20 -2.85
CA GLU A 34 15.85 -2.92 -2.55
C GLU A 34 14.77 -1.89 -2.19
N PHE A 35 14.97 -1.16 -1.09
CA PHE A 35 14.09 -0.05 -0.74
C PHE A 35 14.23 1.10 -1.73
N ILE A 36 13.10 1.76 -2.02
CA ILE A 36 13.17 3.12 -2.54
C ILE A 36 13.77 4.01 -1.44
N PRO A 37 14.73 4.91 -1.76
CA PRO A 37 15.31 5.81 -0.77
C PRO A 37 14.25 6.55 0.06
N GLY A 38 14.45 6.60 1.38
CA GLY A 38 13.51 7.25 2.30
C GLY A 38 12.26 6.44 2.67
N ALA A 39 11.96 5.31 2.02
CA ALA A 39 10.76 4.53 2.32
C ALA A 39 10.68 4.03 3.79
N PRO A 40 11.75 3.49 4.41
CA PRO A 40 11.72 3.13 5.83
C PRO A 40 11.47 4.33 6.75
N GLU A 41 12.08 5.48 6.44
CA GLU A 41 11.88 6.72 7.20
C GLU A 41 10.44 7.21 7.10
N ALA A 42 9.86 7.18 5.90
CA ALA A 42 8.49 7.57 5.66
C ALA A 42 7.51 6.72 6.50
N ILE A 43 7.71 5.40 6.54
CA ILE A 43 6.88 4.50 7.35
C ILE A 43 7.04 4.81 8.84
N ARG A 44 8.27 5.04 9.32
CA ARG A 44 8.52 5.44 10.72
C ARG A 44 7.79 6.74 11.07
N LEU A 45 7.83 7.76 10.20
CA LEU A 45 7.12 9.03 10.42
C LEU A 45 5.59 8.84 10.49
N LEU A 46 5.02 7.97 9.66
CA LEU A 46 3.61 7.60 9.75
C LEU A 46 3.28 6.92 11.08
N ASN A 47 4.16 6.03 11.54
CA ASN A 47 4.01 5.35 12.82
C ASN A 47 4.05 6.33 14.00
N GLU A 48 4.94 7.32 13.97
CA GLU A 48 5.09 8.38 14.97
C GLU A 48 3.88 9.33 14.97
N ALA A 49 3.33 9.62 13.79
CA ALA A 49 2.11 10.42 13.63
C ALA A 49 0.81 9.67 13.99
N GLY A 50 0.91 8.43 14.48
CA GLY A 50 -0.22 7.64 14.96
C GLY A 50 -1.09 7.00 13.88
N PHE A 51 -0.62 6.96 12.62
CA PHE A 51 -1.29 6.19 11.56
C PHE A 51 -1.03 4.70 11.72
N LEU A 52 -2.03 3.89 11.39
CA LEU A 52 -1.78 2.50 11.00
C LEU A 52 -1.19 2.46 9.59
N VAL A 53 -0.13 1.70 9.39
CA VAL A 53 0.45 1.47 8.07
C VAL A 53 0.00 0.10 7.58
N VAL A 54 -0.74 0.08 6.47
CA VAL A 54 -1.24 -1.17 5.87
C VAL A 54 -0.70 -1.30 4.46
N VAL A 55 0.10 -2.34 4.20
CA VAL A 55 0.58 -2.61 2.85
C VAL A 55 -0.51 -3.33 2.05
N VAL A 56 -0.80 -2.85 0.85
CA VAL A 56 -1.83 -3.40 -0.06
C VAL A 56 -1.24 -3.62 -1.46
N THR A 57 -0.99 -4.87 -1.86
CA THR A 57 -0.23 -5.15 -3.10
C THR A 57 -0.88 -6.18 -4.05
N ASN A 58 -0.75 -5.97 -5.35
CA ASN A 58 -1.21 -6.93 -6.37
C ASN A 58 -0.07 -7.91 -6.73
N GLN A 59 -0.10 -9.14 -6.22
CA GLN A 59 0.94 -10.15 -6.44
C GLN A 59 0.55 -11.13 -7.56
N SER A 60 0.44 -10.60 -8.78
CA SER A 60 -0.05 -11.39 -9.93
C SER A 60 0.91 -12.49 -10.41
N GLY A 61 2.17 -12.47 -9.98
CA GLY A 61 3.12 -13.53 -10.29
C GLY A 61 2.69 -14.89 -9.73
N VAL A 62 1.91 -14.90 -8.63
CA VAL A 62 1.28 -16.13 -8.11
C VAL A 62 0.33 -16.73 -9.14
N ALA A 63 -0.62 -15.95 -9.65
CA ALA A 63 -1.55 -16.41 -10.68
C ALA A 63 -0.85 -16.86 -11.97
N ARG A 64 0.31 -16.30 -12.27
CA ARG A 64 1.10 -16.63 -13.47
C ARG A 64 2.04 -17.82 -13.27
N GLY A 65 2.20 -18.29 -12.03
CA GLY A 65 3.09 -19.40 -11.68
C GLY A 65 4.57 -19.01 -11.66
N TYR A 66 4.90 -17.73 -11.47
CA TYR A 66 6.29 -17.26 -11.36
C TYR A 66 6.87 -17.48 -9.96
N TYR A 67 6.02 -17.42 -8.94
CA TYR A 67 6.33 -17.68 -7.54
C TYR A 67 5.06 -18.07 -6.79
N THR A 68 5.19 -18.49 -5.55
CA THR A 68 4.08 -18.97 -4.69
C THR A 68 3.63 -17.90 -3.70
N GLU A 69 2.49 -18.11 -3.03
CA GLU A 69 2.08 -17.26 -1.90
C GLU A 69 3.10 -17.35 -0.74
N GLU A 70 3.74 -18.50 -0.53
CA GLU A 70 4.80 -18.64 0.48
C GLU A 70 5.99 -17.71 0.17
N ASP A 71 6.38 -17.58 -1.10
CA ASP A 71 7.44 -16.65 -1.50
C ASP A 71 7.06 -15.19 -1.22
N VAL A 72 5.78 -14.83 -1.43
CA VAL A 72 5.25 -13.50 -1.07
C VAL A 72 5.37 -13.25 0.43
N GLU A 73 4.97 -14.22 1.25
CA GLU A 73 5.04 -14.13 2.71
C GLU A 73 6.50 -14.08 3.22
N ILE A 74 7.40 -14.85 2.62
CA ILE A 74 8.84 -14.80 2.91
C ILE A 74 9.38 -13.39 2.65
N LEU A 75 9.06 -12.81 1.49
CA LEU A 75 9.48 -11.46 1.16
C LEU A 75 8.86 -10.43 2.12
N HIS A 76 7.56 -10.52 2.44
CA HIS A 76 6.92 -9.62 3.40
C HIS A 76 7.59 -9.68 4.79
N ARG A 77 7.92 -10.88 5.27
CA ARG A 77 8.66 -11.06 6.53
C ARG A 77 10.04 -10.41 6.47
N HIS A 78 10.76 -10.58 5.37
CA HIS A 78 12.05 -9.93 5.17
C HIS A 78 11.92 -8.41 5.22
N ILE A 79 10.97 -7.83 4.48
CA ILE A 79 10.73 -6.38 4.47
C ILE A 79 10.38 -5.88 5.87
N ALA A 80 9.51 -6.58 6.60
CA ALA A 80 9.15 -6.21 7.96
C ALA A 80 10.36 -6.21 8.92
N VAL A 81 11.27 -7.17 8.79
CA VAL A 81 12.52 -7.21 9.57
C VAL A 81 13.42 -6.02 9.23
N GLU A 82 13.61 -5.72 7.94
CA GLU A 82 14.45 -4.59 7.53
C GLU A 82 13.86 -3.24 7.96
N LEU A 83 12.54 -3.06 7.86
CA LEU A 83 11.84 -1.89 8.38
C LEU A 83 12.02 -1.76 9.90
N GLY A 84 11.94 -2.88 10.63
CA GLY A 84 12.15 -2.91 12.08
C GLY A 84 13.53 -2.40 12.51
N LYS A 85 14.58 -2.67 11.72
CA LYS A 85 15.94 -2.13 11.96
C LYS A 85 15.98 -0.60 11.89
N ALA A 86 15.08 0.00 11.11
CA ALA A 86 14.93 1.46 10.99
C ALA A 86 13.89 2.05 11.96
N GLY A 87 13.35 1.26 12.90
CA GLY A 87 12.30 1.70 13.82
C GLY A 87 10.92 1.87 13.16
N ALA A 88 10.75 1.37 11.94
CA ALA A 88 9.51 1.41 11.17
C ALA A 88 8.72 0.10 11.34
N ARG A 89 7.39 0.18 11.29
CA ARG A 89 6.50 -0.99 11.36
C ARG A 89 5.37 -0.90 10.34
N VAL A 90 5.02 -2.06 9.79
CA VAL A 90 3.77 -2.29 9.04
C VAL A 90 2.81 -3.02 9.97
N ASP A 91 1.63 -2.45 10.17
CA ASP A 91 0.62 -3.00 11.09
C ASP A 91 -0.20 -4.12 10.45
N ALA A 92 -0.32 -4.14 9.12
CA ALA A 92 -0.96 -5.23 8.38
C ALA A 92 -0.48 -5.32 6.92
N TRP A 93 -0.48 -6.55 6.40
CA TRP A 93 -0.20 -6.85 5.00
C TRP A 93 -1.45 -7.42 4.34
N GLN A 94 -1.82 -6.91 3.17
CA GLN A 94 -2.87 -7.43 2.31
C GLN A 94 -2.29 -7.58 0.91
N TYR A 95 -2.57 -8.71 0.27
CA TYR A 95 -2.20 -8.91 -1.13
C TYR A 95 -3.28 -9.65 -1.90
N CYS A 96 -3.28 -9.43 -3.21
CA CYS A 96 -4.10 -10.18 -4.14
C CYS A 96 -3.23 -11.10 -5.01
N PRO A 97 -3.34 -12.43 -4.88
CA PRO A 97 -2.59 -13.36 -5.74
C PRO A 97 -3.22 -13.53 -7.13
N HIS A 98 -4.45 -13.05 -7.34
CA HIS A 98 -5.26 -13.31 -8.54
C HIS A 98 -4.89 -12.45 -9.76
N HIS A 99 -5.12 -13.01 -10.94
CA HIS A 99 -5.04 -12.29 -12.22
C HIS A 99 -5.94 -12.94 -13.28
N PRO A 100 -6.71 -12.19 -14.09
CA PRO A 100 -7.61 -12.76 -15.11
C PRO A 100 -6.89 -13.61 -16.18
N ALA A 101 -5.66 -13.24 -16.53
CA ALA A 101 -4.79 -14.02 -17.41
C ALA A 101 -3.94 -15.07 -16.66
N GLY A 102 -4.34 -15.47 -15.46
CA GLY A 102 -3.66 -16.44 -14.63
C GLY A 102 -3.98 -17.89 -14.98
N ARG A 103 -3.53 -18.82 -14.13
CA ARG A 103 -3.78 -20.26 -14.24
C ARG A 103 -4.46 -20.80 -12.98
N GLY A 104 -5.22 -21.89 -13.14
CA GLY A 104 -5.81 -22.64 -12.04
C GLY A 104 -6.72 -21.79 -11.14
N SER A 105 -6.65 -22.05 -9.83
CA SER A 105 -7.46 -21.40 -8.80
C SER A 105 -7.15 -19.92 -8.59
N TYR A 106 -6.17 -19.33 -9.29
CA TYR A 106 -5.87 -17.90 -9.22
C TYR A 106 -6.39 -17.10 -10.42
N SER A 107 -6.96 -17.79 -11.42
CA SER A 107 -7.56 -17.20 -12.61
C SER A 107 -9.08 -17.05 -12.46
N LEU A 108 -9.50 -16.23 -11.49
CA LEU A 108 -10.91 -15.95 -11.24
C LEU A 108 -11.17 -14.45 -11.05
N PRO A 109 -12.41 -13.99 -11.30
CA PRO A 109 -12.87 -12.70 -10.80
C PRO A 109 -12.71 -12.67 -9.27
N CYS A 110 -12.00 -11.68 -8.77
CA CYS A 110 -11.85 -11.45 -7.33
C CYS A 110 -12.25 -10.01 -6.99
N ARG A 111 -12.52 -9.76 -5.71
CA ARG A 111 -12.84 -8.40 -5.21
C ARG A 111 -11.61 -7.67 -4.66
N CYS A 112 -10.50 -8.36 -4.45
CA CYS A 112 -9.31 -7.82 -3.79
C CYS A 112 -8.33 -7.13 -4.73
N ARG A 113 -8.23 -7.55 -6.01
CA ARG A 113 -7.25 -6.97 -6.96
C ARG A 113 -7.52 -5.49 -7.22
N LYS A 114 -6.54 -4.62 -6.95
CA LYS A 114 -6.58 -3.19 -7.36
C LYS A 114 -6.75 -3.14 -8.89
N PRO A 115 -7.69 -2.36 -9.45
CA PRO A 115 -8.30 -1.15 -8.88
C PRO A 115 -9.52 -1.33 -7.97
N LEU A 116 -9.90 -2.57 -7.63
CA LEU A 116 -11.01 -2.79 -6.69
C LEU A 116 -10.54 -2.49 -5.24
N PRO A 117 -11.44 -1.96 -4.37
CA PRO A 117 -11.08 -1.53 -3.02
C PRO A 117 -11.02 -2.68 -2.00
N GLY A 118 -11.18 -3.94 -2.41
CA GLY A 118 -11.43 -5.04 -1.48
C GLY A 118 -10.36 -5.25 -0.42
N MET A 119 -9.08 -5.05 -0.75
CA MET A 119 -8.00 -5.13 0.24
C MET A 119 -8.09 -4.03 1.30
N LEU A 120 -8.39 -2.78 0.88
CA LEU A 120 -8.53 -1.64 1.79
C LEU A 120 -9.74 -1.82 2.69
N MET A 121 -10.88 -2.25 2.13
CA MET A 121 -12.11 -2.50 2.88
C MET A 121 -11.95 -3.62 3.90
N GLU A 122 -11.28 -4.72 3.53
CA GLU A 122 -11.05 -5.83 4.46
C GLU A 122 -10.11 -5.44 5.59
N ALA A 123 -9.03 -4.72 5.30
CA ALA A 123 -8.15 -4.17 6.33
C ALA A 123 -8.92 -3.20 7.24
N ALA A 124 -9.76 -2.34 6.69
CA ALA A 124 -10.54 -1.40 7.49
C ALA A 124 -11.49 -2.09 8.45
N ARG A 125 -12.18 -3.13 7.99
CA ARG A 125 -13.04 -3.97 8.83
C ARG A 125 -12.26 -4.67 9.93
N ARG A 126 -11.09 -5.25 9.62
CA ARG A 126 -10.26 -6.00 10.59
C ARG A 126 -9.63 -5.11 11.65
N HIS A 127 -9.23 -3.90 11.29
CA HIS A 127 -8.43 -3.02 12.14
C HIS A 127 -9.20 -1.82 12.68
N ASN A 128 -10.52 -1.75 12.45
CA ASN A 128 -11.39 -0.64 12.82
C ASN A 128 -10.88 0.71 12.29
N ILE A 129 -10.57 0.76 10.99
CA ILE A 129 -10.03 1.94 10.31
C ILE A 129 -11.17 2.81 9.76
N ASP A 130 -11.07 4.12 9.94
CA ASP A 130 -11.88 5.12 9.24
C ASP A 130 -11.27 5.39 7.85
N LEU A 131 -11.91 4.87 6.80
CA LEU A 131 -11.46 5.03 5.41
C LEU A 131 -11.49 6.50 4.97
N ALA A 132 -12.47 7.29 5.41
CA ALA A 132 -12.60 8.70 4.99
C ALA A 132 -11.48 9.58 5.57
N ALA A 133 -10.97 9.21 6.74
CA ALA A 133 -9.82 9.85 7.38
C ALA A 133 -8.47 9.21 6.98
N SER A 134 -8.47 8.25 6.05
CA SER A 134 -7.29 7.49 5.61
C SER A 134 -6.80 7.91 4.22
N VAL A 135 -5.59 7.47 3.87
CA VAL A 135 -4.92 7.81 2.60
C VAL A 135 -4.45 6.53 1.91
N MET A 136 -4.57 6.45 0.59
CA MET A 136 -3.91 5.44 -0.25
C MET A 136 -2.74 6.10 -1.01
N ILE A 137 -1.55 5.56 -0.83
CA ILE A 137 -0.32 5.98 -1.52
C ILE A 137 0.16 4.84 -2.41
N GLY A 138 0.41 5.12 -3.69
CA GLY A 138 0.89 4.13 -4.64
C GLY A 138 1.43 4.78 -5.91
N ASP A 139 2.10 4.00 -6.75
CA ASP A 139 2.69 4.46 -8.01
C ASP A 139 1.78 4.23 -9.21
N LYS A 140 0.65 3.53 -9.05
CA LYS A 140 -0.25 3.20 -10.15
C LYS A 140 -1.61 3.88 -10.05
N LEU A 141 -2.22 4.14 -11.20
CA LEU A 141 -3.62 4.53 -11.36
C LEU A 141 -4.56 3.48 -10.75
N ALA A 142 -4.13 2.21 -10.70
CA ALA A 142 -4.87 1.17 -10.01
C ALA A 142 -4.99 1.45 -8.50
N ASP A 143 -3.95 2.00 -7.87
CA ASP A 143 -3.95 2.42 -6.47
C ASP A 143 -4.91 3.57 -6.23
N MET A 144 -4.83 4.58 -7.10
CA MET A 144 -5.67 5.77 -7.00
C MET A 144 -7.14 5.37 -7.12
N LYS A 145 -7.49 4.52 -8.09
CA LYS A 145 -8.85 4.01 -8.25
C LYS A 145 -9.32 3.17 -7.06
N ALA A 146 -8.46 2.33 -6.49
CA ALA A 146 -8.79 1.54 -5.31
C ALA A 146 -9.03 2.43 -4.08
N GLY A 147 -8.18 3.44 -3.86
CA GLY A 147 -8.33 4.41 -2.78
C GLY A 147 -9.63 5.22 -2.90
N ILE A 148 -9.88 5.80 -4.07
CA ILE A 148 -11.12 6.55 -4.34
C ILE A 148 -12.36 5.66 -4.13
N ALA A 149 -12.34 4.43 -4.66
CA ALA A 149 -13.45 3.50 -4.51
C ALA A 149 -13.67 3.05 -3.05
N ALA A 150 -12.64 3.11 -2.20
CA ALA A 150 -12.74 2.86 -0.77
C ALA A 150 -13.17 4.11 0.03
N GLY A 151 -13.19 5.29 -0.59
CA GLY A 151 -13.46 6.57 0.09
C GLY A 151 -12.24 7.22 0.75
N CYS A 152 -11.03 6.74 0.45
CA CYS A 152 -9.78 7.32 0.93
C CYS A 152 -9.38 8.54 0.08
N ARG A 153 -8.60 9.45 0.68
CA ARG A 153 -7.76 10.37 -0.11
C ARG A 153 -6.66 9.58 -0.82
N THR A 154 -6.15 10.08 -1.93
CA THR A 154 -5.12 9.37 -2.71
C THR A 154 -3.95 10.26 -3.05
N ILE A 155 -2.74 9.70 -2.97
CA ILE A 155 -1.50 10.36 -3.36
C ILE A 155 -0.74 9.45 -4.32
N LEU A 156 -0.46 9.93 -5.52
CA LEU A 156 0.42 9.25 -6.46
C LEU A 156 1.87 9.61 -6.13
N VAL A 157 2.76 8.61 -6.11
CA VAL A 157 4.21 8.84 -6.06
C VAL A 157 4.83 8.63 -7.43
N ARG A 158 5.84 9.42 -7.82
CA ARG A 158 6.49 9.32 -9.15
C ARG A 158 7.49 8.17 -9.27
N SER A 159 7.90 7.57 -8.15
CA SER A 159 8.66 6.31 -8.12
C SER A 159 7.92 5.19 -8.86
N GLY A 160 8.62 4.12 -9.24
CA GLY A 160 8.01 3.02 -10.01
C GLY A 160 7.44 3.50 -11.34
N TYR A 161 6.16 3.23 -11.58
CA TYR A 161 5.45 3.65 -12.81
C TYR A 161 4.82 5.04 -12.71
N GLY A 162 4.81 5.69 -11.54
CA GLY A 162 3.97 6.85 -11.30
C GLY A 162 4.27 8.05 -12.17
N ALA A 163 5.54 8.30 -12.51
CA ALA A 163 5.90 9.35 -13.47
C ALA A 163 5.21 9.16 -14.85
N SER A 164 4.99 7.92 -15.28
CA SER A 164 4.30 7.62 -16.53
C SER A 164 2.76 7.66 -16.41
N GLU A 165 2.23 7.54 -15.20
CA GLU A 165 0.79 7.51 -14.92
C GLU A 165 0.23 8.85 -14.44
N GLU A 166 1.08 9.80 -14.05
CA GLU A 166 0.72 11.15 -13.56
C GLU A 166 -0.25 11.89 -14.49
N ALA A 167 -0.04 11.84 -15.80
CA ALA A 167 -0.93 12.50 -16.76
C ALA A 167 -2.35 11.91 -16.81
N ARG A 168 -2.59 10.75 -16.16
CA ARG A 168 -3.85 9.99 -16.20
C ARG A 168 -4.60 10.00 -14.86
N VAL A 169 -4.03 10.59 -13.80
CA VAL A 169 -4.76 10.74 -12.54
C VAL A 169 -5.75 11.90 -12.61
N LEU A 170 -6.69 11.93 -11.67
CA LEU A 170 -7.64 13.04 -11.56
C LEU A 170 -6.91 14.31 -11.09
N PRO A 171 -7.35 15.52 -11.53
CA PRO A 171 -6.68 16.77 -11.15
C PRO A 171 -6.56 17.02 -9.63
N GLU A 172 -7.47 16.45 -8.84
CA GLU A 172 -7.48 16.54 -7.37
C GLU A 172 -6.51 15.56 -6.68
N THR A 173 -5.95 14.59 -7.41
CA THR A 173 -4.98 13.65 -6.86
C THR A 173 -3.66 14.38 -6.60
N SER A 174 -3.20 14.34 -5.35
CA SER A 174 -1.87 14.89 -5.02
C SER A 174 -0.78 14.01 -5.62
N VAL A 175 0.29 14.62 -6.12
CA VAL A 175 1.43 13.92 -6.73
C VAL A 175 2.72 14.34 -6.02
N CYS A 176 3.50 13.35 -5.59
CA CYS A 176 4.78 13.54 -4.90
C CYS A 176 5.88 12.72 -5.58
N ASP A 177 7.15 13.04 -5.34
CA ASP A 177 8.26 12.34 -6.00
C ASP A 177 8.40 10.89 -5.52
N ASP A 178 8.28 10.66 -4.21
CA ASP A 178 8.40 9.36 -3.57
C ASP A 178 7.53 9.26 -2.31
N LEU A 179 7.62 8.11 -1.62
CA LEU A 179 6.87 7.86 -0.39
C LEU A 179 7.22 8.84 0.74
N LEU A 180 8.49 9.26 0.86
CA LEU A 180 8.90 10.18 1.91
C LEU A 180 8.31 11.58 1.67
N ALA A 181 8.40 12.10 0.45
CA ALA A 181 7.77 13.36 0.07
C ALA A 181 6.24 13.33 0.30
N ALA A 182 5.59 12.21 -0.04
CA ALA A 182 4.17 12.03 0.21
C ALA A 182 3.84 12.08 1.71
N VAL A 183 4.60 11.38 2.55
CA VAL A 183 4.38 11.35 4.01
C VAL A 183 4.65 12.71 4.63
N LEU A 184 5.72 13.41 4.26
CA LEU A 184 6.01 14.76 4.76
C LEU A 184 4.84 15.71 4.48
N SER A 185 4.22 15.64 3.30
CA SER A 185 3.05 16.45 2.96
C SER A 185 1.80 16.17 3.83
N LEU A 186 1.73 14.98 4.44
CA LEU A 186 0.64 14.57 5.32
C LEU A 186 0.88 14.98 6.77
N VAL A 187 2.09 14.76 7.28
CA VAL A 187 2.41 15.00 8.70
C VAL A 187 2.65 16.47 9.00
N SER A 188 3.22 17.24 8.07
CA SER A 188 3.44 18.68 8.26
C SER A 188 2.15 19.51 8.35
N LYS A 189 1.01 18.94 7.92
CA LYS A 189 -0.32 19.58 8.07
C LYS A 189 -0.99 19.28 9.41
N CYS A 190 -0.43 18.38 10.23
CA CYS A 190 -1.00 18.02 11.53
C CYS A 190 -0.51 18.91 12.68
N ASP A 191 0.53 19.73 12.46
CA ASP A 191 1.11 20.62 13.48
C ASP A 191 0.43 22.01 13.58
N GLU A 192 -0.65 22.26 12.82
CA GLU A 192 -1.40 23.54 12.82
C GLU A 192 -2.73 23.48 13.61
N VAL A 193 -2.77 22.79 14.76
CA VAL A 193 -3.95 22.80 15.66
C VAL A 193 -3.60 23.34 17.04
#